data_AF-A0A1E3SAY6-F1
#
_entry.id   AF-A0A1E3SAY6-F1
#
_cell.length_a   1.000
_cell.length_b   1.000
_cell.length_c   1.000
_cell.angle_alpha   90.00
_cell.angle_beta   90.00
_cell.angle_gamma   90.00
#
_symmetry.space_group_name_H-M   'P 1'
#
loop_
_entity.id
_entity.type
_entity.pdbx_description
1 polymer ?
#
loop_
_entity_poly.entity_id
_entity_poly.type
_entity_poly.pdbx_seq_one_letter_code
_entity_poly.pdbx_strand_id
1 'polypeptide(L)'
;MQSTSQLPAELLQLLPRIAEIGAPFNKTDAVNHPTLPFRRLIRAGSRGTDWFLWYEHGGFDYFWQAVIARVTPGEEAKVLANAGTVSDTLCTFTDGVFAGKVPPYPQGTWAAAGF
;
A
#
# COMPACT_ATOMS: atom_id res chain seq x y z
N MET A 1 -1.46 -15.47 5.15
CA MET A 1 -1.35 -14.16 5.84
C MET A 1 -0.05 -13.52 5.39
N GLN A 2 -0.10 -12.27 4.94
CA GLN A 2 1.11 -11.52 4.62
C GLN A 2 1.62 -10.83 5.89
N SER A 3 2.94 -10.80 6.10
CA SER A 3 3.59 -10.12 7.23
C SER A 3 4.63 -9.13 6.72
N THR A 4 4.91 -8.09 7.51
CA THR A 4 6.01 -7.15 7.24
C THR A 4 7.36 -7.84 7.10
N SER A 5 7.56 -9.00 7.76
CA SER A 5 8.76 -9.83 7.63
C SER A 5 9.00 -10.42 6.24
N GLN A 6 7.97 -10.44 5.38
CA GLN A 6 8.04 -10.94 4.01
C GLN A 6 8.33 -9.82 2.99
N LEU A 7 8.44 -8.58 3.46
CA LEU A 7 8.77 -7.43 2.62
C LEU A 7 10.29 -7.26 2.53
N PRO A 8 10.83 -6.81 1.38
CA PRO A 8 12.24 -6.43 1.29
C PRO A 8 12.58 -5.36 2.32
N ALA A 9 13.79 -5.43 2.89
CA ALA A 9 14.23 -4.46 3.89
C ALA A 9 14.31 -3.05 3.30
N GLU A 10 14.74 -2.94 2.04
CA GLU A 10 14.81 -1.71 1.26
C GLU A 10 13.42 -1.07 1.10
N LEU A 11 12.38 -1.89 0.93
CA LEU A 11 11.00 -1.42 0.87
C LEU A 11 10.53 -0.88 2.23
N LEU A 12 10.88 -1.57 3.31
CA LEU A 12 10.54 -1.14 4.67
C LEU A 12 11.24 0.17 5.05
N GLN A 13 12.43 0.46 4.52
CA GLN A 13 13.15 1.71 4.77
C GLN A 13 12.43 2.94 4.20
N LEU A 14 11.57 2.78 3.19
CA LEU A 14 10.74 3.87 2.65
C LEU A 14 9.65 4.34 3.62
N LEU A 15 9.36 3.56 4.66
CA LEU A 15 8.23 3.78 5.53
C LEU A 15 8.69 3.92 6.99
N PRO A 16 8.13 4.88 7.74
CA PRO A 16 8.20 4.82 9.19
C PRO A 16 7.55 3.52 9.70
N ARG A 17 7.78 3.21 10.98
CA ARG A 17 7.22 2.01 11.64
C ARG A 17 5.77 1.75 11.22
N ILE A 18 5.49 0.50 10.88
CA ILE A 18 4.20 0.02 10.39
C ILE A 18 3.78 -1.22 11.18
N ALA A 19 2.50 -1.29 11.55
CA ALA A 19 1.92 -2.46 12.20
C ALA A 19 1.62 -3.56 11.19
N GLU A 20 1.62 -4.80 11.67
CA GLU A 20 1.15 -5.96 10.93
C GLU A 20 -0.33 -5.87 10.56
N ILE A 21 -0.75 -6.68 9.58
CA ILE A 21 -2.16 -6.76 9.16
C ILE A 21 -3.04 -7.11 10.37
N GLY A 22 -4.02 -6.26 10.66
CA GLY A 22 -4.97 -6.43 11.77
C GLY A 22 -4.44 -6.07 13.16
N ALA A 23 -3.16 -5.75 13.32
CA ALA A 23 -2.61 -5.36 14.62
C ALA A 23 -3.09 -3.96 15.07
N PRO A 24 -2.98 -3.61 16.36
CA PRO A 24 -3.27 -2.26 16.84
C PRO A 24 -2.31 -1.21 16.26
N PHE A 25 -2.82 -0.01 15.99
CA PHE A 25 -2.06 1.15 15.54
C PHE A 25 -2.76 2.45 15.97
N ASN A 26 -2.05 3.58 15.96
CA ASN A 26 -2.62 4.89 16.24
C ASN A 26 -3.36 5.42 15.00
N LYS A 27 -4.69 5.36 15.04
CA LYS A 27 -5.56 5.79 13.94
C LYS A 27 -5.75 7.33 13.88
N THR A 28 -5.68 7.99 15.01
CA THR A 28 -5.86 9.44 15.17
C THR A 28 -4.57 10.08 15.68
N ASP A 29 -4.49 11.40 15.68
CA ASP A 29 -3.39 12.19 16.27
C ASP A 29 -3.28 12.05 17.80
N ALA A 30 -4.34 11.60 18.47
CA ALA A 30 -4.30 11.25 19.89
C ALA A 30 -3.33 10.07 20.18
N VAL A 31 -2.17 10.37 20.76
CA VAL A 31 -1.16 9.39 21.16
C VAL A 31 -1.52 8.77 22.52
N ASN A 32 -2.46 7.82 22.52
CA ASN A 32 -2.78 7.04 23.73
C ASN A 32 -1.78 5.91 23.98
N HIS A 33 -1.13 5.42 22.91
CA HIS A 33 -0.15 4.35 22.96
C HIS A 33 1.10 4.73 22.14
N PRO A 34 2.11 5.37 22.75
CA PRO A 34 3.27 5.93 22.04
C PRO A 34 4.17 4.88 21.39
N THR A 35 4.03 3.61 21.79
CA THR A 35 4.75 2.48 21.20
C THR A 35 4.13 1.99 19.90
N LEU A 36 2.84 2.27 19.66
CA LEU A 36 2.15 1.86 18.45
C LEU A 36 2.56 2.72 17.24
N PRO A 37 2.69 2.12 16.06
CA PRO A 37 2.89 2.87 14.83
C PRO A 37 1.62 3.64 14.42
N PHE A 38 1.78 4.61 13.53
CA PHE A 38 0.67 5.33 12.89
C PHE A 38 0.24 4.74 11.55
N ARG A 39 0.86 3.62 11.15
CA ARG A 39 0.56 2.93 9.90
C ARG A 39 0.22 1.49 10.20
N ARG A 40 -0.67 0.90 9.41
CA ARG A 40 -0.96 -0.54 9.46
C ARG A 40 -0.98 -1.13 8.06
N LEU A 41 -0.22 -2.20 7.86
CA LEU A 41 -0.21 -2.93 6.61
C LEU A 41 -1.61 -3.47 6.32
N ILE A 42 -2.09 -3.26 5.11
CA ILE A 42 -3.29 -3.90 4.58
C ILE A 42 -2.88 -5.11 3.77
N ARG A 43 -1.93 -4.92 2.85
CA ARG A 43 -1.35 -5.98 1.99
C ARG A 43 -0.16 -5.48 1.18
N ALA A 44 0.53 -6.41 0.56
CA ALA A 44 1.66 -6.17 -0.32
C ALA A 44 1.70 -7.21 -1.45
N GLY A 45 2.55 -6.97 -2.43
CA GLY A 45 2.90 -7.98 -3.43
C GLY A 45 3.90 -7.42 -4.42
N SER A 46 4.31 -8.25 -5.37
CA SER A 46 5.31 -7.86 -6.36
C SER A 46 5.10 -8.51 -7.71
N ARG A 47 5.68 -7.88 -8.73
CA ARG A 47 5.87 -8.41 -10.07
C ARG A 47 7.30 -8.09 -10.50
N GLY A 48 8.17 -9.10 -10.52
CA GLY A 48 9.60 -8.87 -10.73
C GLY A 48 10.18 -8.03 -9.58
N THR A 49 10.86 -6.93 -9.91
CA THR A 49 11.44 -5.99 -8.93
C THR A 49 10.48 -4.89 -8.50
N ASP A 50 9.29 -4.80 -9.09
CA ASP A 50 8.30 -3.79 -8.71
C ASP A 50 7.39 -4.36 -7.62
N TRP A 51 7.39 -3.69 -6.46
CA TRP A 51 6.58 -4.02 -5.29
C TRP A 51 5.46 -3.00 -5.13
N PHE A 52 4.30 -3.47 -4.68
CA PHE A 52 3.24 -2.61 -4.17
C PHE A 52 3.03 -2.85 -2.68
N LEU A 53 2.72 -1.79 -1.95
CA LEU A 53 2.36 -1.81 -0.54
C LEU A 53 1.16 -0.94 -0.29
N TRP A 54 0.18 -1.48 0.43
CA TRP A 54 -0.97 -0.72 0.88
C TRP A 54 -1.09 -0.71 2.38
N TYR A 55 -1.40 0.45 2.92
CA TYR A 55 -1.50 0.63 4.36
C TYR A 55 -2.53 1.69 4.73
N GLU A 56 -3.08 1.54 5.92
CA GLU A 56 -3.79 2.62 6.62
C GLU A 56 -2.76 3.59 7.20
N HIS A 57 -3.03 4.87 7.13
CA HIS A 57 -2.25 5.93 7.76
C HIS A 57 -3.17 6.75 8.67
N GLY A 58 -2.81 6.83 9.95
CA GLY A 58 -3.47 7.65 10.95
C GLY A 58 -2.65 8.86 11.36
N GLY A 59 -3.27 9.76 12.11
CA GLY A 59 -2.67 11.01 12.54
C GLY A 59 -3.70 12.12 12.51
N PHE A 60 -3.29 13.32 12.08
CA PHE A 60 -4.22 14.45 11.91
C PHE A 60 -5.40 14.08 11.01
N ASP A 61 -5.13 13.32 9.95
CA ASP A 61 -6.13 12.68 9.11
C ASP A 61 -5.94 11.17 9.09
N TYR A 62 -7.02 10.46 8.77
CA TYR A 62 -7.02 9.02 8.53
C TYR A 62 -7.32 8.74 7.06
N PHE A 63 -6.39 8.05 6.39
CA PHE A 63 -6.50 7.72 4.97
C PHE A 63 -5.81 6.39 4.65
N TRP A 64 -6.03 5.91 3.43
CA TRP A 64 -5.39 4.72 2.88
C TRP A 64 -4.33 5.16 1.89
N GLN A 65 -3.18 4.48 1.90
CA GLN A 65 -2.08 4.78 1.00
C GLN A 65 -1.73 3.56 0.16
N ALA A 66 -1.40 3.77 -1.11
CA ALA A 66 -0.71 2.83 -1.96
C ALA A 66 0.64 3.39 -2.40
N VAL A 67 1.69 2.59 -2.21
CA VAL A 67 3.04 2.87 -2.69
C VAL A 67 3.43 1.77 -3.68
N ILE A 68 3.97 2.17 -4.83
CA ILE A 68 4.67 1.27 -5.74
C ILE A 68 6.13 1.69 -5.74
N ALA A 69 7.02 0.73 -5.51
CA ALA A 69 8.45 0.98 -5.50
C ALA A 69 9.19 -0.13 -6.26
N ARG A 70 10.24 0.27 -6.97
CA ARG A 70 11.21 -0.68 -7.52
C ARG A 70 12.23 -1.01 -6.44
N VAL A 71 12.43 -2.29 -6.20
CA VAL A 71 13.40 -2.82 -5.25
C VAL A 71 14.40 -3.69 -6.00
N THR A 72 15.64 -3.22 -6.06
CA THR A 72 16.80 -4.01 -6.52
C THR A 72 17.62 -4.38 -5.29
N PRO A 73 18.00 -5.65 -5.10
CA PRO A 73 18.81 -6.06 -3.95
C PRO A 73 20.09 -5.24 -3.83
N GLY A 74 20.32 -4.65 -2.65
CA GLY A 74 21.52 -3.85 -2.37
C GLY A 74 21.48 -2.41 -2.89
N GLU A 75 20.38 -1.97 -3.50
CA GLU A 75 20.16 -0.58 -3.90
C GLU A 75 19.05 0.07 -3.05
N GLU A 76 19.04 1.40 -2.97
CA GLU A 76 17.92 2.12 -2.36
C GLU A 76 16.64 1.89 -3.18
N ALA A 77 15.54 1.59 -2.50
CA ALA A 77 14.26 1.39 -3.17
C ALA A 77 13.78 2.70 -3.83
N LYS A 78 13.38 2.62 -5.10
CA LYS A 78 12.92 3.79 -5.86
C LYS A 78 11.40 3.83 -5.88
N VAL A 79 10.80 4.85 -5.29
CA VAL A 79 9.35 5.10 -5.39
C VAL A 79 8.99 5.38 -6.84
N LEU A 80 8.07 4.59 -7.39
CA LEU A 80 7.51 4.74 -8.74
C LEU A 80 6.16 5.45 -8.72
N ALA A 81 5.34 5.14 -7.70
CA ALA A 81 4.06 5.79 -7.48
C ALA A 81 3.74 5.85 -5.99
N ASN A 82 3.04 6.91 -5.58
CA ASN A 82 2.62 7.11 -4.21
C ASN A 82 1.29 7.88 -4.20
N ALA A 83 0.21 7.22 -3.81
CA ALA A 83 -1.14 7.78 -3.87
C ALA A 83 -1.92 7.52 -2.58
N GLY A 84 -2.58 8.56 -2.09
CA GLY A 84 -3.51 8.49 -0.97
C GLY A 84 -4.96 8.47 -1.44
N THR A 85 -5.84 7.83 -0.68
CA THR A 85 -7.29 7.85 -0.88
C THR A 85 -8.01 7.86 0.47
N VAL A 86 -9.24 8.33 0.47
CA VAL A 86 -10.10 8.40 1.67
C VAL A 86 -11.02 7.19 1.83
N SER A 87 -10.87 6.16 0.99
CA SER A 87 -11.69 4.95 1.02
C SER A 87 -10.90 3.69 0.61
N ASP A 88 -11.51 2.53 0.80
CA ASP A 88 -11.01 1.23 0.35
C ASP A 88 -11.06 1.03 -1.18
N THR A 89 -11.34 2.08 -1.98
CA THR A 89 -11.48 1.99 -3.44
C THR A 89 -10.25 1.39 -4.11
N LEU A 90 -9.04 1.74 -3.66
CA LEU A 90 -7.82 1.11 -4.17
C LEU A 90 -7.85 -0.40 -3.91
N CYS A 91 -8.37 -0.81 -2.74
CA CYS A 91 -8.53 -2.20 -2.37
C CYS A 91 -9.49 -2.97 -3.24
N THR A 92 -10.72 -2.47 -3.32
CA THR A 92 -11.76 -3.04 -4.16
C THR A 92 -11.34 -3.12 -5.63
N PHE A 93 -10.63 -2.11 -6.14
CA PHE A 93 -10.14 -2.10 -7.52
C PHE A 93 -9.17 -3.25 -7.80
N THR A 94 -8.12 -3.40 -7.00
CA THR A 94 -7.12 -4.44 -7.30
C THR A 94 -7.61 -5.84 -6.93
N ASP A 95 -8.54 -5.99 -5.97
CA ASP A 95 -9.26 -7.26 -5.81
C ASP A 95 -10.08 -7.59 -7.06
N GLY A 96 -10.76 -6.60 -7.63
CA GLY A 96 -11.43 -6.72 -8.93
C GLY A 96 -10.46 -7.14 -10.04
N VAL A 97 -9.26 -6.54 -10.11
CA VAL A 97 -8.21 -6.93 -11.07
C VAL A 97 -7.80 -8.40 -10.86
N PHE A 98 -7.46 -8.81 -9.63
CA PHE A 98 -7.02 -10.18 -9.35
C PHE A 98 -8.13 -11.21 -9.57
N ALA A 99 -9.39 -10.86 -9.31
CA ALA A 99 -10.53 -11.71 -9.56
C ALA A 99 -10.97 -11.73 -11.04
N GLY A 100 -10.34 -10.94 -11.93
CA GLY A 100 -10.78 -10.76 -13.31
C GLY A 100 -12.13 -10.05 -13.46
N LYS A 101 -12.55 -9.30 -12.43
CA LYS A 101 -13.83 -8.57 -12.31
C LYS A 101 -13.67 -7.06 -12.48
N VAL A 102 -12.75 -6.62 -13.31
CA VAL A 102 -12.64 -5.18 -13.64
C VAL A 102 -13.90 -4.80 -14.44
N PRO A 103 -14.68 -3.79 -14.01
CA PRO A 103 -15.82 -3.32 -14.79
C PRO A 103 -15.36 -3.02 -16.22
N PRO A 104 -16.12 -3.43 -17.25
CA PRO A 104 -15.76 -3.10 -18.61
C PRO A 104 -15.66 -1.58 -18.74
N TYR A 105 -14.64 -1.14 -19.47
CA TYR A 105 -14.52 0.23 -19.92
C TYR A 105 -15.89 0.71 -20.44
N PRO A 106 -16.44 1.83 -19.94
CA PRO A 106 -17.64 2.41 -20.51
C PRO A 106 -17.51 2.52 -22.03
N GLN A 107 -18.60 2.26 -22.75
CA GLN A 107 -18.57 2.27 -24.21
C GLN A 107 -18.01 3.61 -24.71
N GLY A 108 -16.95 3.57 -25.53
CA GLY A 108 -16.23 4.76 -26.02
C GLY A 108 -15.02 5.19 -25.19
N THR A 109 -14.72 4.52 -24.08
CA THR A 109 -13.46 4.68 -23.36
C THR A 109 -12.42 3.69 -23.87
N TRP A 110 -11.16 4.12 -23.97
CA TRP A 110 -10.03 3.27 -24.31
C TRP A 110 -9.19 3.01 -23.06
N ALA A 111 -8.64 1.81 -22.93
CA ALA A 111 -7.49 1.62 -22.07
C ALA A 111 -6.38 2.55 -22.58
N ALA A 112 -5.77 3.36 -21.70
CA ALA A 112 -4.51 4.00 -22.05
C ALA A 112 -3.55 2.88 -22.46
N ALA A 113 -3.13 2.88 -23.72
CA ALA A 113 -2.28 1.83 -24.25
C ALA A 113 -0.90 1.90 -23.58
N GLY A 114 -0.61 0.91 -22.73
CA GLY A 114 0.74 0.49 -22.37
C GLY A 114 1.47 1.35 -21.32
N PHE A 115 2.17 0.64 -20.43
CA PHE A 115 3.51 0.97 -19.95
C PHE A 115 4.40 -0.25 -20.21
#